data_AF-A0A413R903-F1
#
_entry.id   AF-A0A413R903-F1
#
_cell.length_a   1.000
_cell.length_b   1.000
_cell.length_c   1.000
_cell.angle_alpha   90.00
_cell.angle_beta   90.00
_cell.angle_gamma   90.00
#
_symmetry.space_group_name_H-M   'P 1'
#
loop_
_entity.id
_entity.type
_entity.pdbx_description
1 polymer ?
#
loop_
_entity_poly.entity_id
_entity_poly.type
_entity_poly.pdbx_seq_one_letter_code
_entity_poly.pdbx_strand_id
1 'polypeptide(L)'
;MGENIEALGRIYFDKCFVINNVKVIPSEKGSFVAMPSQLVSRENGTKEYEDVCFPITKEFRSELYDAILKEKDNVKQKRQEEFNKIDEMDKENLPFR
;
A
#
# COMPACT_ATOMS: atom_id res chain seq x y z
N MET A 1 7.44 11.64 -14.18
CA MET A 1 6.65 12.04 -13.00
C MET A 1 6.58 10.83 -12.09
N GLY A 2 7.01 10.96 -10.84
CA GLY A 2 6.97 9.82 -9.91
C GLY A 2 5.52 9.42 -9.62
N GLU A 3 5.23 8.13 -9.62
CA GLU A 3 3.97 7.62 -9.07
C GLU A 3 3.91 8.09 -7.61
N ASN A 4 2.86 8.83 -7.24
CA ASN A 4 2.64 9.17 -5.84
C ASN A 4 2.19 7.87 -5.14
N ILE A 5 3.06 7.26 -4.34
CA ILE A 5 2.76 6.00 -3.65
C ILE A 5 2.44 6.33 -2.20
N GLU A 6 1.22 5.99 -1.76
CA GLU A 6 0.82 6.17 -0.36
C GLU A 6 1.35 5.05 0.53
N ALA A 7 1.38 3.81 0.01
CA ALA A 7 1.96 2.68 0.72
C ALA A 7 2.57 1.65 -0.25
N LEU A 8 3.59 0.94 0.22
CA LEU A 8 4.22 -0.20 -0.45
C LEU A 8 4.28 -1.36 0.53
N GLY A 9 3.83 -2.55 0.11
CA GLY A 9 3.69 -3.69 1.00
C GLY A 9 3.89 -5.04 0.32
N ARG A 10 3.72 -6.07 1.14
CA ARG A 10 3.78 -7.49 0.77
C ARG A 10 2.60 -8.20 1.40
N ILE A 11 2.02 -9.15 0.67
CA ILE A 11 0.89 -9.96 1.14
C ILE A 11 1.37 -11.39 1.33
N TYR A 12 1.08 -11.97 2.49
CA TYR A 12 1.39 -13.36 2.79
C TYR A 12 0.11 -14.18 2.80
N PHE A 13 -0.01 -15.14 1.90
CA PHE A 13 -1.07 -16.13 1.89
C PHE A 13 -0.60 -17.37 2.64
N ASP A 14 -1.31 -17.72 3.71
CA ASP A 14 -1.08 -18.89 4.57
C ASP A 14 0.38 -19.14 4.98
N LYS A 15 1.18 -18.07 5.04
CA LYS A 15 2.64 -18.10 5.30
C LYS A 15 3.44 -18.99 4.34
N CYS A 16 2.83 -19.44 3.23
CA CYS A 16 3.44 -20.34 2.26
C CYS A 16 3.62 -19.67 0.89
N PHE A 17 2.95 -18.55 0.65
CA PHE A 17 3.05 -17.79 -0.59
C PHE A 17 3.11 -16.29 -0.29
N VAL A 18 3.97 -15.56 -1.00
CA VAL A 18 4.14 -14.12 -0.81
C VAL A 18 4.00 -13.38 -2.14
N ILE A 19 3.20 -12.33 -2.14
CA ILE A 19 3.12 -11.37 -3.22
C ILE A 19 3.88 -10.11 -2.80
N ASN A 20 4.97 -9.84 -3.54
CA ASN A 20 5.81 -8.66 -3.31
C ASN A 20 5.37 -7.50 -4.20
N ASN A 21 5.68 -6.28 -3.77
CA ASN A 21 5.54 -5.06 -4.58
C ASN A 21 4.07 -4.65 -4.84
N VAL A 22 3.21 -4.86 -3.84
CA VAL A 22 1.83 -4.36 -3.85
C VAL A 22 1.85 -2.90 -3.40
N LYS A 23 1.26 -2.01 -4.20
CA LYS A 23 1.26 -0.57 -3.95
C LYS A 23 -0.14 -0.09 -3.64
N VAL A 24 -0.25 0.94 -2.81
CA VAL A 24 -1.45 1.77 -2.68
C VAL A 24 -1.15 3.13 -3.28
N ILE A 25 -1.94 3.53 -4.26
CA ILE A 25 -1.79 4.77 -5.01
C ILE A 25 -3.02 5.64 -4.72
N PRO A 26 -2.85 6.94 -4.38
CA PRO A 26 -3.96 7.86 -4.22
C PRO A 26 -4.54 8.24 -5.58
N SER A 27 -5.86 8.36 -5.66
CA SER A 27 -6.57 8.96 -6.80
C SER A 27 -7.56 10.01 -6.31
N GLU A 28 -8.11 10.82 -7.23
CA GLU A 28 -9.15 11.80 -6.93
C GLU A 28 -10.39 11.17 -6.28
N LYS A 29 -10.67 9.89 -6.56
CA LYS A 29 -11.83 9.15 -6.03
C LYS A 29 -11.51 8.33 -4.78
N GLY A 30 -10.29 8.43 -4.25
CA GLY A 30 -9.78 7.63 -3.15
C GLY A 30 -8.61 6.75 -3.56
N SER A 31 -7.91 6.23 -2.55
CA SER A 31 -6.75 5.36 -2.77
C SER A 31 -7.17 3.99 -3.31
N PHE A 32 -6.38 3.44 -4.23
CA PHE A 32 -6.60 2.14 -4.83
C PHE A 32 -5.35 1.26 -4.74
N VAL A 33 -5.56 -0.05 -4.79
CA VAL A 33 -4.48 -1.04 -4.76
C VAL A 33 -4.01 -1.32 -6.19
N ALA A 34 -2.72 -1.14 -6.43
CA ALA A 34 -2.05 -1.56 -7.64
C ALA A 34 -1.25 -2.83 -7.38
N MET A 35 -1.55 -3.87 -8.14
CA MET A 35 -0.86 -5.15 -8.06
C MET A 35 0.54 -5.07 -8.68
N PRO A 36 1.42 -6.04 -8.39
CA PRO A 36 2.75 -6.09 -8.98
C PRO A 36 2.66 -6.27 -10.48
N SER A 37 3.26 -5.37 -11.23
CA SER A 37 3.26 -5.40 -12.69
C SER A 37 4.66 -5.61 -13.27
N GLN A 38 4.73 -6.24 -14.43
CA GLN A 38 5.95 -6.45 -15.21
C GLN A 38 5.79 -5.86 -16.60
N LEU A 39 6.90 -5.38 -17.16
CA LEU A 39 6.93 -4.85 -18.51
C LEU A 39 7.00 -6.01 -19.51
N VAL A 40 5.91 -6.21 -20.25
CA VAL A 40 5.80 -7.25 -21.27
C VAL A 40 6.01 -6.60 -22.63
N SER A 41 6.92 -7.18 -23.42
CA SER A 41 7.13 -6.77 -24.81
C SER A 41 6.28 -7.65 -25.71
N ARG A 42 5.35 -7.04 -26.43
CA ARG A 42 4.47 -7.71 -27.39
C ARG A 42 5.17 -7.85 -28.75
N GLU A 43 4.70 -8.79 -29.58
CA GLU A 43 5.27 -9.09 -30.90
C GLU A 43 5.19 -7.89 -31.86
N ASN A 44 4.24 -6.98 -31.65
CA ASN A 44 4.07 -5.73 -32.39
C ASN A 44 5.10 -4.63 -31.98
N GLY A 45 6.01 -4.91 -31.04
CA GLY A 45 7.00 -3.97 -30.53
C GLY A 45 6.50 -3.02 -29.45
N THR A 46 5.24 -3.12 -29.00
CA THR A 46 4.75 -2.32 -27.86
C THR A 46 5.22 -2.92 -26.53
N LYS A 47 5.56 -2.04 -25.59
CA LYS A 47 5.88 -2.41 -24.21
C LYS A 47 4.73 -1.99 -23.31
N GLU A 48 4.05 -2.94 -22.72
CA GLU A 48 2.89 -2.73 -21.86
C GLU A 48 3.17 -3.29 -20.48
N TYR A 49 2.67 -2.62 -19.43
CA TYR A 49 2.72 -3.14 -18.08
C TYR A 49 1.52 -4.06 -17.87
N GLU A 50 1.78 -5.31 -17.53
CA GLU A 50 0.75 -6.28 -17.16
C GLU A 50 0.92 -6.68 -15.70
N ASP A 51 -0.20 -6.83 -15.00
CA ASP A 51 -0.20 -7.35 -13.63
C ASP A 51 0.25 -8.81 -13.65
N VAL A 52 1.28 -9.12 -12.88
CA VAL A 52 1.84 -10.47 -12.72
C VAL A 52 0.91 -11.36 -11.92
N CYS A 53 0.20 -10.78 -10.96
CA CYS A 53 -0.78 -11.47 -10.15
C CYS A 53 -2.01 -10.59 -9.95
N PHE A 54 -3.18 -11.19 -10.07
CA PHE A 54 -4.45 -10.47 -9.94
C PHE A 54 -5.52 -11.42 -9.39
N PRO A 55 -6.45 -10.91 -8.57
CA PRO A 55 -7.60 -11.68 -8.13
C PRO A 55 -8.53 -11.98 -9.32
N ILE A 56 -8.98 -13.23 -9.43
CA ILE A 56 -9.83 -13.68 -10.54
C ILE A 56 -11.31 -13.39 -10.28
N THR A 57 -11.77 -13.65 -9.06
CA THR A 57 -13.18 -13.47 -8.69
C THR A 57 -13.43 -12.09 -8.08
N LYS A 58 -14.65 -11.59 -8.23
CA LYS A 58 -15.05 -10.28 -7.71
C LYS A 58 -15.06 -10.26 -6.18
N GLU A 59 -15.53 -11.36 -5.60
CA GLU A 59 -15.66 -11.55 -4.16
C GLU A 59 -14.29 -11.45 -3.50
N PHE A 60 -13.33 -12.24 -4.00
CA PHE A 60 -11.97 -12.23 -3.48
C PHE A 60 -11.26 -10.91 -3.76
N ARG A 61 -11.51 -10.29 -4.91
CA ARG A 61 -10.96 -8.95 -5.21
C ARG A 61 -11.39 -7.92 -4.18
N SER A 62 -12.68 -7.88 -3.82
CA SER A 62 -13.18 -6.95 -2.79
C SER A 62 -12.52 -7.24 -1.46
N GLU A 63 -12.60 -8.48 -0.99
CA GLU A 63 -12.04 -8.88 0.30
C GLU A 63 -10.55 -8.53 0.43
N LEU A 64 -9.76 -8.86 -0.60
CA LEU A 64 -8.33 -8.57 -0.62
C LEU A 64 -8.05 -7.08 -0.61
N TYR A 65 -8.74 -6.29 -1.42
CA TYR A 65 -8.45 -4.87 -1.60
C TYR A 65 -8.91 -4.07 -0.38
N ASP A 66 -10.07 -4.41 0.17
CA ASP A 66 -10.62 -3.81 1.37
C ASP A 66 -9.72 -4.09 2.58
N ALA A 67 -9.18 -5.30 2.70
CA ALA A 67 -8.21 -5.64 3.75
C ALA A 67 -6.93 -4.81 3.65
N ILE A 68 -6.38 -4.63 2.45
CA ILE A 68 -5.16 -3.84 2.23
C ILE A 68 -5.40 -2.36 2.56
N LEU A 69 -6.50 -1.78 2.07
CA LEU A 69 -6.83 -0.38 2.32
C LEU A 69 -7.09 -0.11 3.81
N LYS A 70 -7.78 -1.02 4.48
CA LYS A 70 -8.00 -0.95 5.93
C LYS A 70 -6.68 -0.99 6.71
N GLU A 71 -5.77 -1.90 6.35
CA GLU A 71 -4.50 -2.00 7.06
C GLU A 71 -3.60 -0.78 6.82
N LYS A 72 -3.61 -0.20 5.61
CA LYS A 72 -2.96 1.08 5.33
C LYS A 72 -3.45 2.18 6.29
N ASP A 73 -4.76 2.30 6.46
CA ASP A 73 -5.33 3.33 7.35
C ASP A 73 -4.97 3.08 8.81
N ASN A 74 -5.01 1.82 9.28
CA ASN A 74 -4.56 1.44 10.63
C ASN A 74 -3.10 1.84 10.87
N VAL A 75 -2.20 1.54 9.93
CA VAL A 75 -0.77 1.87 10.04
C VAL A 75 -0.56 3.39 10.06
N LYS A 76 -1.32 4.13 9.25
CA LYS A 76 -1.28 5.60 9.21
C LYS A 76 -1.72 6.20 10.54
N GLN A 77 -2.79 5.69 11.14
CA GLN A 77 -3.28 6.11 12.45
C GLN A 77 -2.27 5.82 13.56
N LYS A 78 -1.77 4.58 13.65
CA LYS A 78 -0.75 4.20 14.64
C LYS A 78 0.49 5.08 14.55
N ARG A 79 0.97 5.35 13.34
CA ARG A 79 2.11 6.25 13.11
C ARG A 79 1.80 7.65 13.65
N GLN A 80 0.60 8.19 13.39
CA GLN A 80 0.22 9.51 13.90
C GLN A 80 0.14 9.56 15.43
N GLU A 81 -0.41 8.52 16.05
CA GLU A 81 -0.48 8.40 17.52
C GLU A 81 0.91 8.33 18.15
N GLU A 82 1.84 7.60 17.54
CA GLU A 82 3.23 7.53 17.98
C GLU A 82 3.92 8.90 17.89
N PHE A 83 3.73 9.63 16.78
CA PHE A 83 4.24 10.99 16.65
C PHE A 83 3.69 11.93 17.71
N ASN A 84 2.37 11.88 17.97
CA ASN A 84 1.74 12.74 18.98
C ASN A 84 2.27 12.47 20.40
N LYS A 85 2.52 11.19 20.75
CA LYS A 85 3.09 10.81 22.05
C LYS A 85 4.51 11.32 22.25
N ILE A 86 5.34 11.26 21.20
CA ILE A 86 6.71 11.78 21.25
C ILE A 86 6.68 13.30 21.48
N ASP A 87 5.84 14.03 20.75
CA ASP A 87 5.68 15.48 20.91
C ASP A 87 5.19 15.89 22.30
N GLU A 88 4.35 15.07 22.95
CA GLU A 88 3.89 15.29 24.33
C GLU A 88 5.00 15.04 25.36
N MET A 89 5.77 13.95 25.21
CA MET A 89 6.91 13.65 26.10
C MET A 89 8.03 14.70 26.01
N ASP A 90 8.30 15.22 24.81
CA ASP A 90 9.30 16.29 24.63
C ASP A 90 8.83 17.62 25.24
N LYS A 91 7.51 17.89 25.25
CA LYS A 91 6.92 19.06 25.92
C LYS A 91 7.03 19.02 27.44
N GLU A 92 6.94 17.83 28.04
CA GLU A 92 7.06 17.65 29.50
C GLU A 92 8.51 17.73 29.99
N ASN A 93 9.50 17.42 29.15
CA ASN A 93 10.93 17.38 29.51
C ASN A 93 11.73 18.65 29.15
N LEU A 94 11.09 19.73 28.72
CA LEU A 94 11.80 20.98 28.40
C LEU A 94 12.20 21.74 29.67
N PRO A 95 13.51 22.01 29.88
CA PRO A 95 14.04 22.60 31.12
C PRO A 95 13.78 24.13 31.26
N PHE A 96 13.01 24.73 30.37
CA PHE A 96 12.77 26.19 30.34
C PHE A 96 11.27 26.56 30.31
N ARG A 97 10.45 25.87 31.11
CA ARG A 97 9.13 26.37 31.51
C ARG A 97 9.14 26.74 32.99
#